data_AF-A0AA88ITB1-F1
#
_entry.id   AF-A0AA88ITB1-F1
#
_cell.length_a   1.000
_cell.length_b   1.000
_cell.length_c   1.000
_cell.angle_alpha   90.00
_cell.angle_beta   90.00
_cell.angle_gamma   90.00
#
_symmetry.space_group_name_H-M   'P 1'
#
loop_
_entity.id
_entity.type
_entity.pdbx_description
1 polymer ?
#
loop_
_entity_poly.entity_id
_entity_poly.type
_entity_poly.pdbx_seq_one_letter_code
_entity_poly.pdbx_strand_id
1 'polypeptide(L)'
;MSFSVLKAMISCNPMNECLLVVPYFLDHTKLTIIACFAPTKETDENKRYKFYEMLQEVTKDVPRHDILCVVKDLNAKIGADRKHCTEAMDPYGIRVINKNTVIIVDYLRSNDLIIGGTLLEHK
;
A
#
# COMPACT_ATOMS: atom_id res chain seq x y z
N MET A 1 2.59 6.18 21.89
CA MET A 1 3.07 6.83 20.65
C MET A 1 4.14 7.84 21.05
N SER A 2 5.41 7.65 20.66
CA SER A 2 6.53 8.48 21.14
C SER A 2 6.49 9.89 20.54
N PHE A 3 6.72 10.93 21.36
CA PHE A 3 6.73 12.35 20.97
C PHE A 3 7.72 12.66 19.81
N SER A 4 8.72 11.81 19.62
CA SER A 4 9.74 11.93 18.56
C SER A 4 9.17 11.70 17.16
N VAL A 5 8.19 10.81 17.00
CA VAL A 5 7.60 10.50 15.68
C VAL A 5 6.81 11.69 15.14
N LEU A 6 6.05 12.37 16.01
CA LEU A 6 5.28 13.55 15.60
C LEU A 6 6.18 14.73 15.21
N LYS A 7 7.38 14.85 15.80
CA LYS A 7 8.34 15.89 15.41
C LYS A 7 8.96 15.67 14.03
N ALA A 8 9.14 14.41 13.64
CA ALA A 8 9.67 14.06 12.32
C ALA A 8 8.61 14.25 11.21
N MET A 9 7.33 14.37 11.56
CA MET A 9 6.25 14.56 10.59
C MET A 9 6.35 15.94 9.94
N ILE A 10 6.44 15.96 8.60
CA ILE A 10 6.48 17.20 7.82
C ILE A 10 5.07 17.76 7.66
N SER A 11 4.11 16.90 7.29
CA SER A 11 2.71 17.28 7.09
C SER A 11 1.78 16.08 7.25
N CYS A 12 0.48 16.35 7.32
CA CYS A 12 -0.58 15.34 7.40
C CYS A 12 -1.64 15.71 6.34
N ASN A 13 -1.63 15.01 5.20
CA ASN A 13 -2.38 15.40 4.02
C ASN A 13 -3.47 14.35 3.73
N PRO A 14 -4.72 14.55 4.20
CA PRO A 14 -5.83 13.69 3.84
C PRO A 14 -6.22 13.94 2.39
N MET A 15 -6.07 12.94 1.53
CA MET A 15 -6.45 13.04 0.12
C MET A 15 -7.93 12.77 -0.08
N ASN A 16 -8.48 11.83 0.71
CA ASN A 16 -9.90 11.56 0.85
C ASN A 16 -10.17 10.79 2.17
N GLU A 17 -11.39 10.28 2.34
CA GLU A 17 -11.80 9.49 3.51
C GLU A 17 -11.01 8.18 3.71
N CYS A 18 -10.39 7.67 2.65
CA CYS A 18 -9.70 6.39 2.61
C CYS A 18 -8.18 6.51 2.42
N LEU A 19 -7.62 7.69 2.18
CA LEU A 19 -6.20 7.86 1.85
C LEU A 19 -5.60 9.07 2.55
N LEU A 20 -4.57 8.81 3.34
CA LEU A 20 -3.81 9.81 4.09
C LEU A 20 -2.33 9.69 3.74
N VAL A 21 -1.71 10.82 3.41
CA VAL A 21 -0.27 10.91 3.07
C VAL A 21 0.45 11.66 4.17
N VAL A 22 1.47 11.03 4.72
CA VAL A 22 2.24 11.57 5.84
C VAL A 22 3.73 11.45 5.52
N PRO A 23 4.33 12.51 4.97
CA PRO A 23 5.77 12.58 4.81
C PRO A 23 6.45 12.86 6.17
N TYR A 24 7.53 12.14 6.42
CA TYR A 24 8.41 12.30 7.58
C TYR A 24 9.81 12.64 7.10
N PHE A 25 10.44 13.61 7.75
CA PHE A 25 11.88 13.84 7.61
C PHE A 25 12.59 13.03 8.68
N LEU A 26 13.28 11.97 8.25
CA LEU A 26 14.23 11.26 9.10
C LEU A 26 15.60 11.95 8.98
N ASP A 27 16.61 11.47 9.70
CA ASP A 27 17.91 12.16 9.80
C ASP A 27 18.55 12.48 8.43
N HIS A 28 18.46 11.55 7.46
CA HIS A 28 19.12 11.67 6.16
C HIS A 28 18.23 11.28 4.96
N THR A 29 16.96 10.96 5.20
CA THR A 29 16.04 10.53 4.14
C THR A 29 14.61 10.90 4.51
N LYS A 30 13.77 11.04 3.50
CA LYS A 30 12.35 11.29 3.71
C LYS A 30 11.60 9.96 3.58
N LEU A 31 10.76 9.67 4.56
CA LEU A 31 9.87 8.53 4.55
C LEU A 31 8.46 9.04 4.28
N THR A 32 7.84 8.62 3.19
CA THR A 32 6.43 8.90 2.93
C THR A 32 5.60 7.68 3.31
N ILE A 33 4.70 7.87 4.27
CA ILE A 33 3.71 6.86 4.65
C ILE A 33 2.40 7.20 3.94
N ILE A 34 1.92 6.30 3.09
CA ILE A 34 0.57 6.32 2.55
C ILE A 34 -0.26 5.36 3.38
N ALA A 35 -1.11 5.89 4.26
CA ALA A 35 -2.06 5.10 5.02
C ALA A 35 -3.36 5.00 4.25
N CYS A 36 -3.78 3.78 3.92
CA CYS A 36 -4.93 3.55 3.04
C CYS A 36 -5.98 2.61 3.67
N PHE A 37 -7.25 2.83 3.36
CA PHE A 37 -8.34 1.90 3.68
C PHE A 37 -8.97 1.45 2.37
N ALA A 38 -8.66 0.23 1.94
CA ALA A 38 -9.13 -0.21 0.63
C ALA A 38 -10.66 -0.38 0.59
N PRO A 39 -11.28 -0.03 -0.54
CA PRO A 39 -12.69 -0.30 -0.81
C PRO A 39 -13.07 -1.76 -0.56
N THR A 40 -14.25 -1.99 0.02
CA THR A 40 -14.80 -3.33 0.22
C THR A 40 -15.28 -3.95 -1.10
N LYS A 41 -15.56 -5.26 -1.08
CA LYS A 41 -16.15 -5.97 -2.23
C LYS A 41 -17.48 -5.37 -2.69
N GLU A 42 -18.24 -4.82 -1.74
CA GLU A 42 -19.56 -4.20 -1.95
C GLU A 42 -19.45 -2.74 -2.42
N THR A 43 -18.25 -2.15 -2.40
CA THR A 43 -18.05 -0.79 -2.88
C THR A 43 -18.31 -0.73 -4.39
N ASP A 44 -19.05 0.30 -4.80
CA ASP A 44 -19.30 0.63 -6.21
C ASP A 44 -18.00 0.63 -7.04
N GLU A 45 -18.08 0.10 -8.27
CA GLU A 45 -16.89 -0.04 -9.12
C GLU A 45 -16.24 1.30 -9.43
N ASN A 46 -17.01 2.37 -9.66
CA ASN A 46 -16.43 3.69 -9.93
C ASN A 46 -15.71 4.24 -8.71
N LYS A 47 -16.27 4.07 -7.51
CA LYS A 47 -15.59 4.45 -6.26
C LYS A 47 -14.30 3.66 -6.05
N ARG A 48 -14.31 2.36 -6.39
CA ARG A 48 -13.13 1.51 -6.31
C ARG A 48 -12.04 1.97 -7.28
N TYR A 49 -12.38 2.22 -8.55
CA TYR A 49 -11.41 2.69 -9.54
C TYR A 49 -10.81 4.04 -9.14
N LYS A 50 -11.64 5.00 -8.71
CA LYS A 50 -11.17 6.30 -8.22
C LYS A 50 -10.20 6.18 -7.05
N PHE A 51 -10.44 5.24 -6.13
CA PHE A 51 -9.52 4.98 -5.03
C PHE A 51 -8.14 4.53 -5.54
N TYR A 52 -8.08 3.55 -6.44
CA TYR A 52 -6.81 3.03 -6.94
C TYR A 52 -6.09 4.01 -7.87
N GLU A 53 -6.83 4.82 -8.63
CA GLU A 53 -6.29 5.92 -9.44
C GLU A 53 -5.61 6.96 -8.54
N MET A 54 -6.31 7.42 -7.50
CA MET A 54 -5.73 8.37 -6.54
C MET A 54 -4.53 7.78 -5.77
N LEU A 55 -4.60 6.51 -5.38
CA LEU A 55 -3.46 5.82 -4.77
C LEU A 55 -2.25 5.82 -5.72
N GLN A 56 -2.48 5.56 -7.00
CA GLN A 56 -1.44 5.55 -8.02
C GLN A 56 -0.85 6.94 -8.27
N GLU A 57 -1.66 8.00 -8.28
CA GLU A 57 -1.22 9.39 -8.41
C GLU A 57 -0.33 9.79 -7.24
N VAL A 58 -0.81 9.60 -6.02
CA VAL A 58 -0.05 9.92 -4.80
C VAL A 58 1.25 9.13 -4.73
N THR A 59 1.25 7.87 -5.17
CA THR A 59 2.46 7.04 -5.22
C THR A 59 3.51 7.61 -6.17
N LYS A 60 3.08 8.14 -7.33
CA LYS A 60 3.98 8.76 -8.31
C LYS A 60 4.54 10.10 -7.85
N ASP A 61 3.81 10.82 -7.00
CA ASP A 61 4.26 12.09 -6.43
C ASP A 61 5.38 11.92 -5.41
N VAL A 62 5.60 10.71 -4.90
CA VAL A 62 6.72 10.41 -4.00
C VAL A 62 8.02 10.31 -4.81
N PRO A 63 9.05 11.11 -4.51
CA PRO A 63 10.33 11.01 -5.17
C PRO A 63 10.94 9.61 -5.04
N ARG A 64 11.51 9.07 -6.12
CA ARG A 64 12.11 7.71 -6.12
C ARG A 64 13.28 7.50 -5.15
N HIS A 65 13.91 8.57 -4.68
CA HIS A 65 14.99 8.51 -3.68
C HIS A 65 14.47 8.51 -2.23
N ASP A 66 13.17 8.79 -2.04
CA ASP A 66 12.52 8.73 -0.75
C ASP A 66 12.06 7.28 -0.47
N ILE A 67 11.98 6.93 0.81
CA ILE A 67 11.40 5.67 1.22
C ILE A 67 9.88 5.80 1.15
N LEU A 68 9.22 4.91 0.41
CA LEU A 68 7.76 4.82 0.36
C LEU A 68 7.28 3.60 1.17
N CYS A 69 6.31 3.84 2.07
CA CYS A 69 5.61 2.78 2.77
C CYS A 69 4.10 2.94 2.59
N VAL A 70 3.46 1.98 1.95
CA VAL A 70 2.00 1.90 1.86
C VAL A 70 1.53 0.96 2.97
N VAL A 71 0.75 1.50 3.92
CA VAL A 71 0.35 0.79 5.14
C VAL A 71 -1.18 0.73 5.30
N LYS A 72 -1.63 -0.16 6.19
CA LYS A 72 -3.01 -0.55 6.50
C LYS A 72 -3.62 -1.56 5.52
N ASP A 73 -4.89 -1.92 5.78
CA ASP A 73 -5.64 -3.00 5.15
C ASP A 73 -6.00 -2.66 3.70
N LEU A 74 -5.29 -3.32 2.78
CA LEU A 74 -5.57 -3.28 1.35
C LEU A 74 -6.76 -4.17 0.93
N ASN A 75 -7.37 -4.91 1.87
CA ASN A 75 -8.56 -5.75 1.67
C ASN A 75 -8.47 -6.70 0.46
N ALA A 76 -7.24 -7.13 0.12
CA ALA A 76 -6.95 -8.14 -0.89
C ALA A 76 -6.70 -9.49 -0.22
N LYS A 77 -7.25 -10.54 -0.84
CA LYS A 77 -6.91 -11.92 -0.50
C LYS A 77 -5.97 -12.43 -1.58
N ILE A 78 -4.69 -12.40 -1.28
CA ILE A 78 -3.67 -12.92 -2.17
C ILE A 78 -3.55 -14.43 -1.91
N GLY A 79 -3.91 -15.24 -2.91
CA GLY A 79 -3.81 -16.71 -2.86
C GLY A 79 -2.54 -17.23 -3.54
N ALA A 80 -2.05 -18.38 -3.08
CA ALA A 80 -0.77 -19.01 -3.44
C ALA A 80 -0.73 -19.70 -4.83
N ASP A 81 -1.27 -19.08 -5.88
CA ASP A 81 -1.13 -19.66 -7.24
C ASP A 81 0.17 -19.19 -7.91
N ARG A 82 1.12 -20.12 -7.99
CA ARG A 82 2.54 -19.94 -8.33
C ARG A 82 2.85 -19.62 -9.81
N LYS A 83 1.85 -19.45 -10.68
CA LYS A 83 2.10 -19.44 -12.13
C LYS A 83 2.37 -18.07 -12.75
N HIS A 84 2.07 -16.95 -12.08
CA HIS A 84 2.08 -15.63 -12.73
C HIS A 84 2.85 -14.50 -12.03
N CYS A 85 3.38 -14.69 -10.81
CA CYS A 85 4.03 -13.59 -10.07
C CYS A 85 5.18 -14.12 -9.19
N THR A 86 6.36 -14.31 -9.77
CA THR A 86 7.48 -15.01 -9.11
C THR A 86 8.34 -14.15 -8.19
N GLU A 87 8.15 -12.83 -8.12
CA GLU A 87 9.10 -11.94 -7.43
C GLU A 87 8.54 -11.21 -6.19
N ALA A 88 7.25 -11.36 -5.86
CA ALA A 88 6.62 -10.50 -4.84
C ALA A 88 5.95 -11.21 -3.64
N MET A 89 5.89 -12.55 -3.54
CA MET A 89 4.91 -13.18 -2.61
C MET A 89 5.34 -14.48 -1.91
N ASP A 90 4.89 -14.60 -0.66
CA ASP A 90 5.13 -15.63 0.37
C ASP A 90 4.40 -16.99 0.14
N PRO A 91 4.92 -18.13 0.65
CA PRO A 91 4.45 -19.48 0.28
C PRO A 91 3.09 -19.98 0.84
N TYR A 92 2.33 -19.23 1.66
CA TYR A 92 1.24 -19.81 2.49
C TYR A 92 -0.22 -19.28 2.30
N GLY A 93 -0.53 -18.41 1.33
CA GLY A 93 -1.87 -17.78 1.20
C GLY A 93 -2.98 -18.57 0.44
N ILE A 94 -4.26 -18.46 0.82
CA ILE A 94 -5.41 -19.23 0.27
C ILE A 94 -6.07 -18.61 -1.00
N ARG A 95 -6.46 -19.52 -1.91
CA ARG A 95 -7.14 -19.53 -3.23
C ARG A 95 -8.41 -18.66 -3.51
N VAL A 96 -8.49 -17.37 -3.16
CA VAL A 96 -9.56 -16.49 -3.74
C VAL A 96 -9.03 -15.12 -4.13
N ILE A 97 -8.62 -14.96 -5.39
CA ILE A 97 -8.31 -13.66 -6.00
C ILE A 97 -9.63 -12.87 -6.09
N ASN A 98 -9.83 -11.91 -5.19
CA ASN A 98 -10.94 -10.96 -5.33
C ASN A 98 -10.57 -9.87 -6.37
N LYS A 99 -11.54 -9.10 -6.90
CA LYS A 99 -11.26 -8.01 -7.86
C LYS A 99 -10.17 -7.03 -7.37
N ASN A 100 -10.12 -6.76 -6.07
CA ASN A 100 -9.08 -5.93 -5.45
C ASN A 100 -7.68 -6.54 -5.56
N THR A 101 -7.55 -7.87 -5.54
CA THR A 101 -6.27 -8.58 -5.57
C THR A 101 -5.54 -8.36 -6.89
N VAL A 102 -6.27 -8.43 -8.02
CA VAL A 102 -5.67 -8.15 -9.34
C VAL A 102 -5.16 -6.72 -9.40
N ILE A 103 -5.99 -5.75 -8.99
CA ILE A 103 -5.64 -4.33 -9.01
C ILE A 103 -4.43 -4.04 -8.10
N ILE A 104 -4.35 -4.69 -6.93
CA ILE A 104 -3.23 -4.52 -6.00
C ILE A 104 -1.95 -5.15 -6.53
N VAL A 105 -2.01 -6.32 -7.15
CA VAL A 105 -0.83 -6.93 -7.77
C VAL A 105 -0.29 -6.03 -8.89
N ASP A 106 -1.17 -5.49 -9.73
CA ASP A 106 -0.79 -4.58 -10.81
C ASP A 106 -0.23 -3.26 -10.26
N TYR A 107 -0.82 -2.71 -9.20
CA TYR A 107 -0.31 -1.53 -8.50
C TYR A 107 1.09 -1.79 -7.91
N LEU A 108 1.29 -2.89 -7.19
CA LEU A 108 2.59 -3.22 -6.59
C LEU A 108 3.67 -3.36 -7.66
N ARG A 109 3.36 -4.10 -8.74
CA ARG A 109 4.27 -4.30 -9.86
C ARG A 109 4.60 -3.01 -10.59
N SER A 110 3.63 -2.12 -10.79
CA SER A 110 3.82 -0.86 -11.53
C SER A 110 4.66 0.16 -10.76
N ASN A 111 4.82 -0.02 -9.44
CA ASN A 111 5.55 0.89 -8.56
C ASN A 111 6.76 0.24 -7.89
N ASP A 112 7.19 -0.95 -8.33
CA ASP A 112 8.31 -1.72 -7.77
C ASP A 112 8.17 -1.95 -6.24
N LEU A 113 6.94 -2.16 -5.76
CA LEU A 113 6.63 -2.36 -4.34
C LEU A 113 6.58 -3.85 -3.98
N ILE A 114 7.06 -4.16 -2.78
CA ILE A 114 7.02 -5.51 -2.19
C ILE A 114 6.10 -5.55 -0.96
N ILE A 115 5.49 -6.71 -0.68
CA ILE A 115 4.61 -6.89 0.48
C ILE A 115 5.45 -7.30 1.70
N GLY A 116 5.52 -6.42 2.70
CA GLY A 116 6.26 -6.70 3.94
C GLY A 116 5.55 -7.65 4.91
N GLY A 117 4.21 -7.63 4.97
CA GLY A 117 3.42 -8.33 6.00
C GLY A 117 3.35 -9.85 5.86
N THR A 118 3.68 -10.40 4.70
CA THR A 118 3.76 -11.85 4.46
C THR A 118 5.17 -12.39 4.63
N LEU A 119 6.18 -11.55 4.91
CA LEU A 119 7.57 -11.98 5.09
C LEU A 119 7.92 -12.38 6.54
N LEU A 120 6.93 -12.34 7.45
CA LEU A 120 7.13 -12.67 8.85
C LEU A 120 6.48 -14.02 9.15
N GLU A 121 7.31 -15.05 9.33
CA GLU A 121 6.86 -16.32 9.90
C GLU A 121 6.27 -16.05 11.29
N HIS A 122 4.98 -16.35 11.46
CA HIS A 122 4.41 -16.48 12.78
C HIS A 122 5.04 -17.69 13.48
N LYS A 123 5.70 -17.45 14.63
CA LYS A 123 6.10 -18.50 15.57
C LYS A 123 4.88 -19.09 16.29
#